data_AF-A0A8T4GW10-F1
#
_entry.id   AF-A0A8T4GW10-F1
#
_cell.length_a   1.000
_cell.length_b   1.000
_cell.length_c   1.000
_cell.angle_alpha   90.00
_cell.angle_beta   90.00
_cell.angle_gamma   90.00
#
_symmetry.space_group_name_H-M   'P 1'
#
loop_
_entity.id
_entity.type
_entity.pdbx_description
1 polymer ?
#
loop_
_entity_poly.entity_id
_entity_poly.type
_entity_poly.pdbx_seq_one_letter_code
_entity_poly.pdbx_strand_id
1 'polypeptide(L)'
;MEDSNIQEVSIGEEERRDFLKLLGLTGSVGAASQFSLSDIRSALGSGTSSELAAMGEAIRADLTGTVDADVLANSMTGVATAVETLPDVRAAGFPAEEATPYQELTEPAWEAYRHLSDIGFFASAEEHLPAYTSEGLATTTEELVRAEPLTATLSEAGFSEQEITATVASVTSQQELLKHWVPASDLPADINEFDPANVGPLHKRAAGGALLWIDGLDDHLWRNKVLVSEQMYDQGVQHTKTMLGGLHLMTAAAHDIAGAGEFDDAHLAAGLAGGAAIMIAGQENMAGDVYRITDEMRADGGF
;
A
#
# COMPACT_ATOMS: atom_id res chain seq x y z
N MET A 1 -13.21 -10.96 28.42
CA MET A 1 -12.41 -10.23 27.44
C MET A 1 -11.27 -11.16 27.10
N GLU A 2 -11.55 -12.10 26.20
CA GLU A 2 -10.49 -12.81 25.50
C GLU A 2 -9.99 -11.83 24.45
N ASP A 3 -8.69 -11.57 24.45
CA ASP A 3 -8.02 -10.79 23.43
C ASP A 3 -8.36 -11.41 22.07
N SER A 4 -9.09 -10.66 21.24
CA SER A 4 -9.27 -10.96 19.82
C SER A 4 -7.91 -10.78 19.16
N ASN A 5 -7.08 -11.80 19.28
CA ASN A 5 -5.73 -11.83 18.73
C ASN A 5 -5.88 -12.00 17.22
N ILE A 6 -6.00 -10.89 16.49
CA ILE A 6 -5.74 -10.87 15.05
C ILE A 6 -4.37 -11.54 14.89
N GLN A 7 -4.34 -12.61 14.11
CA GLN A 7 -3.14 -13.42 13.95
C GLN A 7 -1.95 -12.52 13.60
N GLU A 8 -0.89 -12.54 14.42
CA GLU A 8 0.28 -11.69 14.21
C GLU A 8 0.79 -11.84 12.77
N VAL A 9 0.94 -10.71 12.07
CA VAL A 9 1.45 -10.69 10.69
C VAL A 9 2.84 -11.34 10.66
N SER A 10 2.94 -12.49 10.00
CA SER A 10 4.17 -13.27 9.92
C SER A 10 4.66 -13.35 8.48
N ILE A 11 5.92 -12.99 8.26
CA ILE A 11 6.58 -13.09 6.95
C ILE A 11 6.98 -14.54 6.69
N GLY A 12 6.59 -15.08 5.53
CA GLY A 12 7.02 -16.41 5.10
C GLY A 12 8.54 -16.49 4.91
N GLU A 13 9.13 -17.68 5.01
CA GLU A 13 10.58 -17.85 4.81
C GLU A 13 11.02 -17.48 3.38
N GLU A 14 10.17 -17.74 2.40
CA GLU A 14 10.41 -17.39 1.00
C GLU A 14 10.38 -15.88 0.77
N GLU A 15 9.32 -15.20 1.19
CA GLU A 15 9.19 -13.74 1.10
C GLU A 15 10.36 -13.04 1.79
N ARG A 16 10.74 -13.55 2.97
CA ARG A 16 11.89 -13.07 3.73
C ARG A 16 13.18 -13.16 2.92
N ARG A 17 13.43 -14.31 2.30
CA ARG A 17 14.63 -14.56 1.49
C ARG A 17 14.66 -13.66 0.26
N ASP A 18 13.53 -13.49 -0.40
CA ASP A 18 13.43 -12.67 -1.62
C ASP A 18 13.62 -11.18 -1.30
N PHE A 19 13.06 -10.72 -0.18
CA PHE A 19 13.28 -9.38 0.34
C PHE A 19 14.76 -9.09 0.62
N LEU A 20 15.44 -9.96 1.38
CA LEU A 20 16.87 -9.80 1.67
C LEU A 20 17.73 -9.90 0.41
N LYS A 21 17.32 -10.70 -0.58
CA LYS A 21 18.00 -10.83 -1.86
C LYS A 21 17.85 -9.56 -2.70
N LEU A 22 16.67 -8.95 -2.72
CA LEU A 22 16.43 -7.69 -3.42
C LEU A 22 17.33 -6.58 -2.85
N LEU A 23 17.45 -6.50 -1.52
CA LEU A 23 18.30 -5.52 -0.83
C LEU A 23 19.81 -5.86 -0.86
N GLY A 24 20.21 -6.99 -1.46
CA GLY A 24 21.62 -7.40 -1.49
C GLY A 24 22.19 -7.83 -0.12
N LEU A 25 21.35 -8.19 0.85
CA LEU A 25 21.71 -8.45 2.25
C LEU A 25 21.82 -9.94 2.63
N THR A 26 21.92 -10.84 1.65
CA THR A 26 21.85 -12.31 1.83
C THR A 26 22.93 -12.96 2.72
N GLY A 27 23.84 -12.18 3.31
CA GLY A 27 24.91 -12.69 4.20
C GLY A 27 25.24 -11.82 5.42
N SER A 28 24.61 -10.65 5.59
CA SER A 28 24.90 -9.67 6.66
C SER A 28 23.87 -9.69 7.79
N VAL A 29 22.61 -10.03 7.47
CA VAL A 29 21.51 -10.18 8.42
C VAL A 29 21.40 -11.68 8.73
N GLY A 30 21.95 -12.10 9.87
CA GLY A 30 22.23 -13.50 10.19
C GLY A 30 21.01 -14.43 10.15
N ALA A 31 21.29 -15.74 10.12
CA ALA A 31 20.35 -16.88 10.08
C ALA A 31 19.39 -17.02 11.30
N ALA A 32 19.08 -15.93 12.00
CA ALA A 32 18.10 -15.90 13.08
C ALA A 32 16.74 -15.44 12.54
N SER A 33 15.69 -16.12 12.96
CA SER A 33 14.33 -16.12 12.44
C SER A 33 13.56 -14.78 12.54
N GLN A 34 14.17 -13.69 13.00
CA GLN A 34 13.53 -12.38 13.15
C GLN A 34 14.61 -11.29 12.99
N PHE A 35 14.54 -10.53 11.90
CA PHE A 35 15.27 -9.27 11.77
C PHE A 35 14.27 -8.12 11.88
N SER A 36 14.64 -7.07 12.58
CA SER A 36 13.83 -5.85 12.66
C SER A 36 14.08 -4.93 11.46
N LEU A 37 13.20 -3.97 11.24
CA LEU A 37 13.41 -2.91 10.25
C LEU A 37 14.69 -2.11 10.56
N SER A 38 14.95 -1.91 11.85
CA SER A 38 16.17 -1.28 12.36
C SER A 38 17.46 -2.06 12.02
N ASP A 39 17.43 -3.39 12.03
CA ASP A 39 18.57 -4.22 11.61
C ASP A 39 18.87 -4.03 10.13
N ILE A 40 17.83 -4.03 9.28
CA ILE A 40 17.96 -3.85 7.83
C ILE A 40 18.49 -2.44 7.52
N ARG A 41 17.91 -1.42 8.16
CA ARG A 41 18.35 -0.03 8.01
C ARG A 41 19.83 0.13 8.35
N SER A 42 20.28 -0.51 9.44
CA SER A 42 21.69 -0.49 9.84
C SER A 42 22.61 -1.15 8.79
N ALA A 43 22.12 -2.18 8.10
CA ALA A 43 22.86 -2.89 7.06
C ALA A 43 22.93 -2.12 5.72
N LEU A 44 21.88 -1.38 5.35
CA LEU A 44 21.83 -0.56 4.14
C LEU A 44 22.73 0.68 4.21
N GLY A 45 23.09 1.12 5.42
CA GLY A 45 23.95 2.29 5.64
C GLY A 45 23.26 3.62 5.35
N SER A 46 24.01 4.73 5.44
CA SER A 46 23.52 6.07 5.13
C SER A 46 23.75 6.42 3.67
N GLY A 47 22.74 6.96 3.01
CA GLY A 47 22.76 7.36 1.60
C GLY A 47 21.35 7.76 1.16
N THR A 48 21.25 8.39 0.00
CA THR A 48 19.97 8.78 -0.58
C THR A 48 20.09 8.59 -2.09
N SER A 49 19.08 8.03 -2.74
CA SER A 49 19.09 7.88 -4.19
C SER A 49 19.00 9.25 -4.88
N SER A 50 20.03 9.62 -5.65
CA SER A 50 20.02 10.86 -6.44
C SER A 50 18.99 10.85 -7.56
N GLU A 51 18.63 9.66 -8.06
CA GLU A 51 17.59 9.50 -9.07
C GLU A 51 16.22 9.78 -8.46
N LEU A 52 15.90 9.17 -7.32
CA LEU A 52 14.65 9.46 -6.61
C LEU A 52 14.56 10.93 -6.19
N ALA A 53 15.68 11.54 -5.78
CA ALA A 53 15.72 12.97 -5.46
C ALA A 53 15.32 13.83 -6.66
N ALA A 54 15.84 13.54 -7.86
CA ALA A 54 15.49 14.29 -9.07
C ALA A 54 14.00 14.11 -9.45
N MET A 55 13.45 12.90 -9.26
CA MET A 55 12.04 12.61 -9.50
C MET A 55 11.13 13.37 -8.53
N GLY A 56 11.48 13.38 -7.24
CA GLY A 56 10.73 14.12 -6.22
C GLY A 56 10.81 15.63 -6.42
N GLU A 57 11.97 16.17 -6.80
CA GLU A 57 12.15 17.59 -7.11
C GLU A 57 11.21 18.00 -8.26
N ALA A 58 11.12 17.18 -9.31
CA ALA A 58 10.24 17.43 -10.44
C ALA A 58 8.76 17.45 -10.03
N ILE A 59 8.30 16.45 -9.27
CA ILE A 59 6.93 16.38 -8.75
C ILE A 59 6.62 17.57 -7.84
N ARG A 60 7.55 17.93 -6.95
CA ARG A 60 7.41 19.08 -6.07
C ARG A 60 7.31 20.37 -6.89
N ALA A 61 8.13 20.53 -7.92
CA ALA A 61 8.09 21.70 -8.81
C ALA A 61 6.76 21.83 -9.57
N ASP A 62 6.18 20.72 -10.02
CA ASP A 62 4.90 20.69 -10.74
C ASP A 62 3.72 21.10 -9.85
N LEU A 63 3.75 20.74 -8.56
CA LEU A 63 2.57 20.75 -7.69
C LEU A 63 2.64 21.77 -6.55
N THR A 64 3.79 22.39 -6.31
CA THR A 64 3.93 23.42 -5.27
C THR A 64 2.90 24.52 -5.43
N GLY A 65 2.17 24.82 -4.35
CA GLY A 65 1.12 25.84 -4.33
C GLY A 65 -0.24 25.41 -4.89
N THR A 66 -0.39 24.15 -5.31
CA THR A 66 -1.67 23.58 -5.75
C THR A 66 -2.29 22.63 -4.72
N VAL A 67 -1.46 22.02 -3.88
CA VAL A 67 -1.87 21.07 -2.84
C VAL A 67 -2.57 21.78 -1.68
N ASP A 68 -3.76 21.30 -1.34
CA ASP A 68 -4.51 21.69 -0.15
C ASP A 68 -4.07 20.81 1.04
N ALA A 69 -3.22 21.39 1.89
CA ALA A 69 -2.66 20.70 3.05
C ALA A 69 -3.75 20.25 4.04
N ASP A 70 -4.80 21.05 4.24
CA ASP A 70 -5.84 20.75 5.22
C ASP A 70 -6.65 19.51 4.79
N VAL A 71 -6.97 19.40 3.50
CA VAL A 71 -7.66 18.21 2.95
C VAL A 71 -6.83 16.95 3.17
N LEU A 72 -5.53 16.99 2.87
CA LEU A 72 -4.67 15.82 3.03
C LEU A 72 -4.44 15.47 4.51
N ALA A 73 -4.26 16.45 5.39
CA ALA A 73 -4.11 16.22 6.83
C ALA A 73 -5.38 15.61 7.47
N ASN A 74 -6.57 16.08 7.05
CA ASN A 74 -7.84 15.50 7.48
C ASN A 74 -7.99 14.04 7.02
N SER A 75 -7.62 13.75 5.76
CA SER A 75 -7.60 12.39 5.23
C SER A 75 -6.62 11.50 6.00
N MET A 76 -5.40 11.97 6.28
CA MET A 76 -4.42 11.21 7.08
C MET A 76 -4.97 10.85 8.46
N THR A 77 -5.56 11.81 9.15
CA THR A 77 -6.20 11.60 10.46
C THR A 77 -7.33 10.56 10.35
N GLY A 78 -8.21 10.71 9.36
CA GLY A 78 -9.32 9.79 9.15
C GLY A 78 -8.86 8.37 8.81
N VAL A 79 -7.82 8.21 7.99
CA VAL A 79 -7.24 6.89 7.67
C VAL A 79 -6.61 6.25 8.91
N ALA A 80 -5.90 7.01 9.74
CA ALA A 80 -5.35 6.48 11.00
C ALA A 80 -6.48 5.98 11.93
N THR A 81 -7.55 6.77 12.09
CA THR A 81 -8.76 6.35 12.83
C THR A 81 -9.41 5.11 12.22
N ALA A 82 -9.48 5.02 10.88
CA ALA A 82 -10.02 3.84 10.19
C ALA A 82 -9.20 2.58 10.51
N VAL A 83 -7.87 2.67 10.50
CA VAL A 83 -6.98 1.56 10.88
C VAL A 83 -7.19 1.16 12.35
N GLU A 84 -7.31 2.13 13.26
CA GLU A 84 -7.61 1.86 14.67
C GLU A 84 -8.97 1.17 14.87
N THR A 85 -9.93 1.43 13.98
CA THR A 85 -11.30 0.90 14.05
C THR A 85 -11.44 -0.50 13.43
N LEU A 86 -10.49 -0.93 12.59
CA LEU A 86 -10.53 -2.23 11.91
C LEU A 86 -10.76 -3.44 12.86
N PRO A 87 -10.12 -3.54 14.04
CA PRO A 87 -10.39 -4.64 14.96
C PRO A 87 -11.85 -4.70 15.43
N ASP A 88 -12.49 -3.55 15.63
CA ASP A 88 -13.90 -3.47 16.03
C ASP A 88 -14.82 -3.88 14.88
N VAL A 89 -14.52 -3.46 13.64
CA VAL A 89 -15.22 -3.91 12.42
C VAL A 89 -15.12 -5.43 12.29
N ARG A 90 -13.93 -5.99 12.49
CA ARG A 90 -13.71 -7.45 12.45
C ARG A 90 -14.48 -8.17 13.55
N ALA A 91 -14.49 -7.63 14.78
CA ALA A 91 -15.17 -8.21 15.93
C ALA A 91 -16.71 -8.18 15.78
N ALA A 92 -17.26 -7.25 15.01
CA ALA A 92 -18.68 -7.20 14.67
C ALA A 92 -19.13 -8.38 13.76
N GLY A 93 -18.17 -9.09 13.15
CA GLY A 93 -18.42 -10.25 12.30
C GLY A 93 -18.75 -9.87 10.86
N PHE A 94 -19.40 -10.78 10.14
CA PHE A 94 -19.82 -10.52 8.75
C PHE A 94 -20.84 -9.39 8.68
N PRO A 95 -20.70 -8.44 7.73
CA PRO A 95 -21.69 -7.40 7.49
C PRO A 95 -23.09 -7.96 7.24
N ALA A 96 -24.11 -7.22 7.69
CA ALA A 96 -25.50 -7.50 7.34
C ALA A 96 -25.83 -6.99 5.93
N GLU A 97 -26.97 -7.41 5.38
CA GLU A 97 -27.50 -6.85 4.12
C GLU A 97 -27.65 -5.33 4.26
N GLU A 98 -27.13 -4.58 3.28
CA GLU A 98 -27.10 -3.10 3.24
C GLU A 98 -26.21 -2.40 4.28
N ALA A 99 -25.43 -3.14 5.09
CA ALA A 99 -24.44 -2.53 5.99
C ALA A 99 -23.17 -2.10 5.23
N THR A 100 -22.52 -1.04 5.69
CA THR A 100 -21.35 -0.41 5.04
C THR A 100 -20.10 -0.23 5.93
N PRO A 101 -19.80 -1.13 6.90
CA PRO A 101 -18.71 -0.88 7.84
C PRO A 101 -17.33 -0.78 7.19
N TYR A 102 -17.05 -1.46 6.07
CA TYR A 102 -15.77 -1.30 5.35
C TYR A 102 -15.76 -0.06 4.46
N GLN A 103 -16.86 0.25 3.78
CA GLN A 103 -17.00 1.49 3.02
C GLN A 103 -16.82 2.74 3.91
N GLU A 104 -17.31 2.72 5.15
CA GLU A 104 -17.13 3.82 6.10
C GLU A 104 -15.65 4.09 6.45
N LEU A 105 -14.76 3.10 6.29
CA LEU A 105 -13.31 3.25 6.53
C LEU A 105 -12.61 4.08 5.46
N THR A 106 -13.16 4.16 4.25
CA THR A 106 -12.51 4.82 3.11
C THR A 106 -12.99 6.24 2.88
N GLU A 107 -14.15 6.62 3.43
CA GLU A 107 -14.76 7.94 3.24
C GLU A 107 -13.78 9.11 3.43
N PRO A 108 -12.91 9.14 4.47
CA PRO A 108 -11.92 10.20 4.63
C PRO A 108 -10.88 10.25 3.49
N ALA A 109 -10.51 9.10 2.94
CA ALA A 109 -9.49 8.99 1.89
C ALA A 109 -10.04 9.34 0.50
N TRP A 110 -11.36 9.20 0.28
CA TRP A 110 -12.00 9.62 -0.97
C TRP A 110 -11.87 11.13 -1.23
N GLU A 111 -11.85 11.95 -0.19
CA GLU A 111 -11.68 13.41 -0.33
C GLU A 111 -10.27 13.76 -0.84
N ALA A 112 -9.23 13.20 -0.21
CA ALA A 112 -7.85 13.33 -0.69
C ALA A 112 -7.69 12.81 -2.12
N TYR A 113 -8.23 11.63 -2.43
CA TYR A 113 -8.17 11.09 -3.79
C TYR A 113 -8.77 12.02 -4.85
N ARG A 114 -9.92 12.65 -4.55
CA ARG A 114 -10.56 13.62 -5.46
C ARG A 114 -9.71 14.87 -5.60
N HIS A 115 -9.23 15.43 -4.49
CA HIS A 115 -8.36 16.60 -4.51
C HIS A 115 -7.09 16.35 -5.35
N LEU A 116 -6.38 15.25 -5.10
CA LEU A 116 -5.19 14.86 -5.85
C LEU A 116 -5.50 14.65 -7.34
N SER A 117 -6.66 14.06 -7.66
CA SER A 117 -7.12 13.93 -9.04
C SER A 117 -7.32 15.29 -9.72
N ASP A 118 -7.93 16.25 -9.02
CA ASP A 118 -8.31 17.55 -9.59
C ASP A 118 -7.11 18.46 -9.86
N ILE A 119 -6.06 18.37 -9.04
CA ILE A 119 -4.83 19.16 -9.22
C ILE A 119 -3.83 18.52 -10.20
N GLY A 120 -4.17 17.39 -10.81
CA GLY A 120 -3.28 16.69 -11.76
C GLY A 120 -2.13 15.93 -11.09
N PHE A 121 -2.20 15.69 -9.78
CA PHE A 121 -1.17 15.00 -8.99
C PHE A 121 -0.76 13.67 -9.63
N PHE A 122 -1.75 12.83 -9.95
CA PHE A 122 -1.47 11.49 -10.45
C PHE A 122 -0.83 11.47 -11.86
N ALA A 123 -1.03 12.52 -12.65
CA ALA A 123 -0.39 12.66 -13.95
C ALA A 123 1.11 13.00 -13.77
N SER A 124 1.43 13.97 -12.90
CA SER A 124 2.82 14.29 -12.54
C SER A 124 3.54 13.08 -11.92
N ALA A 125 2.85 12.35 -11.03
CA ALA A 125 3.38 11.12 -10.45
C ALA A 125 3.70 10.05 -11.50
N GLU A 126 2.85 9.83 -12.51
CA GLU A 126 3.13 8.87 -13.59
C GLU A 126 4.25 9.34 -14.53
N GLU A 127 4.39 10.64 -14.76
CA GLU A 127 5.46 11.19 -15.61
C GLU A 127 6.85 11.01 -14.99
N HIS A 128 6.97 11.17 -13.67
CA HIS A 128 8.27 11.27 -13.00
C HIS A 128 8.67 10.04 -12.19
N LEU A 129 7.73 9.28 -11.61
CA LEU A 129 8.07 8.18 -10.70
C LEU A 129 8.61 6.96 -11.43
N PRO A 130 9.43 6.13 -10.75
CA PRO A 130 10.02 4.97 -11.39
C PRO A 130 8.95 3.93 -11.73
N ALA A 131 9.14 3.24 -12.86
CA ALA A 131 8.39 2.03 -13.16
C ALA A 131 8.75 0.90 -12.17
N TYR A 132 7.84 -0.03 -11.93
CA TYR A 132 8.06 -1.21 -11.07
C TYR A 132 8.88 -2.31 -11.75
N THR A 133 10.04 -1.94 -12.29
CA THR A 133 11.09 -2.89 -12.65
C THR A 133 11.77 -3.41 -11.38
N SER A 134 12.53 -4.51 -11.45
CA SER A 134 13.28 -5.02 -10.29
C SER A 134 14.23 -3.98 -9.70
N GLU A 135 14.86 -3.14 -10.54
CA GLU A 135 15.75 -2.05 -10.09
C GLU A 135 14.95 -0.93 -9.42
N GLY A 136 13.87 -0.45 -10.05
CA GLY A 136 13.01 0.58 -9.47
C GLY A 136 12.39 0.18 -8.13
N LEU A 137 11.95 -1.08 -8.01
CA LEU A 137 11.46 -1.66 -6.75
C LEU A 137 12.55 -1.75 -5.69
N ALA A 138 13.76 -2.21 -6.06
CA ALA A 138 14.87 -2.29 -5.12
C ALA A 138 15.23 -0.90 -4.57
N THR A 139 15.42 0.08 -5.45
CA THR A 139 15.77 1.46 -5.05
C THR A 139 14.68 2.11 -4.19
N THR A 140 13.41 1.94 -4.57
CA THR A 140 12.28 2.46 -3.78
C THR A 140 12.22 1.79 -2.40
N THR A 141 12.41 0.48 -2.34
CA THR A 141 12.40 -0.29 -1.09
C THR A 141 13.55 0.10 -0.17
N GLU A 142 14.77 0.23 -0.72
CA GLU A 142 15.94 0.67 0.04
C GLU A 142 15.71 2.05 0.68
N GLU A 143 15.19 3.00 -0.09
CA GLU A 143 14.93 4.35 0.39
C GLU A 143 13.81 4.36 1.43
N LEU A 144 12.73 3.60 1.22
CA LEU A 144 11.63 3.47 2.18
C LEU A 144 12.07 2.87 3.52
N VAL A 145 12.94 1.86 3.51
CA VAL A 145 13.48 1.26 4.75
C VAL A 145 14.45 2.20 5.45
N ARG A 146 15.25 2.94 4.68
CA ARG A 146 16.26 3.87 5.19
C ARG A 146 15.64 5.12 5.81
N ALA A 147 14.59 5.64 5.19
CA ALA A 147 13.92 6.87 5.60
C ALA A 147 13.09 6.65 6.87
N GLU A 148 13.65 7.01 8.02
CA GLU A 148 12.93 6.98 9.30
C GLU A 148 11.59 7.73 9.25
N PRO A 149 11.48 8.93 8.62
CA PRO A 149 10.20 9.63 8.49
C PRO A 149 9.11 8.80 7.78
N LEU A 150 9.44 8.07 6.71
CA LEU A 150 8.45 7.24 6.00
C LEU A 150 7.94 6.07 6.86
N THR A 151 8.84 5.46 7.64
CA THR A 151 8.45 4.38 8.57
C THR A 151 7.67 4.90 9.78
N ALA A 152 7.95 6.14 10.21
CA ALA A 152 7.20 6.82 11.26
C ALA A 152 5.77 7.10 10.80
N THR A 153 5.57 7.56 9.56
CA THR A 153 4.24 7.75 8.95
C THR A 153 3.37 6.48 9.00
N LEU A 154 3.93 5.30 8.68
CA LEU A 154 3.19 4.04 8.82
C LEU A 154 2.89 3.69 10.28
N SER A 155 3.80 4.02 11.19
CA SER A 155 3.59 3.81 12.63
C SER A 155 2.47 4.69 13.18
N GLU A 156 2.41 5.96 12.73
CA GLU A 156 1.33 6.91 13.05
C GLU A 156 -0.03 6.45 12.51
N ALA A 157 -0.04 5.72 11.39
CA ALA A 157 -1.24 5.06 10.88
C ALA A 157 -1.64 3.79 11.66
N GLY A 158 -0.91 3.39 12.70
CA GLY A 158 -1.24 2.24 13.54
C GLY A 158 -0.56 0.92 13.14
N PHE A 159 0.53 0.98 12.39
CA PHE A 159 1.36 -0.20 12.10
C PHE A 159 2.47 -0.37 13.16
N SER A 160 2.65 -1.60 13.63
CA SER A 160 3.84 -1.99 14.39
C SER A 160 5.06 -2.15 13.49
N GLU A 161 6.27 -2.11 14.06
CA GLU A 161 7.52 -2.34 13.30
C GLU A 161 7.50 -3.69 12.55
N GLN A 162 6.90 -4.72 13.16
CA GLN A 162 6.74 -6.03 12.54
C GLN A 162 5.79 -5.98 11.33
N GLU A 163 4.66 -5.29 11.45
CA GLU A 163 3.71 -5.12 10.34
C GLU A 163 4.31 -4.28 9.19
N ILE A 164 5.11 -3.25 9.51
CA ILE A 164 5.84 -2.47 8.50
C ILE A 164 6.83 -3.38 7.77
N THR A 165 7.65 -4.14 8.51
CA THR A 165 8.63 -5.07 7.94
C THR A 165 7.94 -6.09 7.04
N ALA A 166 6.81 -6.63 7.49
CA ALA A 166 6.05 -7.61 6.72
C ALA A 166 5.40 -7.03 5.46
N THR A 167 4.86 -5.81 5.57
CA THR A 167 4.27 -5.10 4.43
C THR A 167 5.33 -4.86 3.36
N VAL A 168 6.50 -4.34 3.75
CA VAL A 168 7.60 -4.09 2.81
C VAL A 168 8.11 -5.39 2.19
N ALA A 169 8.31 -6.44 2.98
CA ALA A 169 8.75 -7.74 2.47
C ALA A 169 7.73 -8.34 1.47
N SER A 170 6.43 -8.27 1.77
CA SER A 170 5.38 -8.76 0.89
C SER A 170 5.31 -8.00 -0.43
N VAL A 171 5.50 -6.67 -0.42
CA VAL A 171 5.60 -5.89 -1.67
C VAL A 171 6.78 -6.37 -2.52
N THR A 172 7.94 -6.62 -1.90
CA THR A 172 9.12 -7.07 -2.65
C THR A 172 9.01 -8.48 -3.21
N SER A 173 8.34 -9.40 -2.50
CA SER A 173 8.11 -10.76 -3.00
C SER A 173 7.16 -10.79 -4.21
N GLN A 174 6.31 -9.76 -4.35
CA GLN A 174 5.36 -9.59 -5.44
C GLN A 174 5.91 -8.85 -6.66
N GLN A 175 7.24 -8.73 -6.82
CA GLN A 175 7.86 -8.03 -7.97
C GLN A 175 7.33 -8.51 -9.35
N GLU A 176 7.04 -9.81 -9.48
CA GLU A 176 6.57 -10.39 -10.73
C GLU A 176 5.13 -9.98 -11.06
N LEU A 177 4.32 -9.62 -10.06
CA LEU A 177 2.99 -9.05 -10.25
C LEU A 177 3.08 -7.55 -10.47
N LEU A 178 3.88 -6.85 -9.66
CA LEU A 178 4.04 -5.39 -9.74
C LEU A 178 4.57 -4.91 -11.09
N LYS A 179 5.41 -5.69 -11.78
CA LYS A 179 5.90 -5.33 -13.13
C LYS A 179 4.78 -5.20 -14.18
N HIS A 180 3.59 -5.75 -13.93
CA HIS A 180 2.44 -5.62 -14.81
C HIS A 180 1.65 -4.33 -14.57
N TRP A 181 1.91 -3.64 -13.46
CA TRP A 181 1.42 -2.31 -13.19
C TRP A 181 2.35 -1.30 -13.87
N VAL A 182 2.04 -1.00 -15.12
CA VAL A 182 2.79 -0.07 -15.99
C VAL A 182 2.06 1.26 -16.14
N PRO A 183 2.75 2.35 -16.53
CA PRO A 183 2.12 3.60 -16.93
C PRO A 183 1.02 3.39 -17.98
N ALA A 184 0.01 4.27 -18.02
CA ALA A 184 -1.09 4.15 -18.98
C ALA A 184 -0.59 4.15 -20.44
N SER A 185 0.46 4.92 -20.75
CA SER A 185 1.10 4.98 -22.07
C SER A 185 1.72 3.65 -22.53
N ASP A 186 2.05 2.78 -21.60
CA ASP A 186 2.79 1.54 -21.85
C ASP A 186 1.88 0.32 -21.95
N LEU A 187 0.57 0.52 -21.73
CA LEU A 187 -0.42 -0.53 -21.90
C LEU A 187 -0.54 -0.92 -23.38
N PRO A 188 -0.69 -2.22 -23.69
CA PRO A 188 -0.85 -2.66 -25.06
C PRO A 188 -2.11 -2.03 -25.65
N ALA A 189 -1.96 -1.29 -26.73
CA ALA A 189 -3.08 -0.74 -27.46
C ALA A 189 -3.86 -1.86 -28.15
N ASP A 190 -5.08 -2.16 -27.69
CA ASP A 190 -6.05 -2.93 -28.45
C ASP A 190 -7.20 -2.03 -28.87
N ILE A 191 -7.06 -1.43 -30.04
CA ILE A 191 -7.98 -0.43 -30.59
C ILE A 191 -9.44 -0.94 -30.71
N ASN A 192 -9.68 -2.26 -30.61
CA ASN A 192 -11.02 -2.84 -30.72
C ASN A 192 -11.69 -3.11 -29.37
N GLU A 193 -10.93 -3.19 -28.27
CA GLU A 193 -11.45 -3.56 -26.93
C GLU A 193 -11.07 -2.55 -25.83
N PHE A 194 -9.99 -1.79 -26.01
CA PHE A 194 -9.38 -1.00 -24.96
C PHE A 194 -8.54 0.17 -25.51
N ASP A 195 -8.94 1.40 -25.20
CA ASP A 195 -8.15 2.59 -25.50
C ASP A 195 -7.37 3.03 -24.24
N PRO A 196 -6.02 2.94 -24.25
CA PRO A 196 -5.17 3.37 -23.14
C PRO A 196 -5.41 4.83 -22.71
N ALA A 197 -5.91 5.70 -23.60
CA ALA A 197 -6.23 7.09 -23.26
C ALA A 197 -7.39 7.22 -22.25
N ASN A 198 -8.23 6.20 -22.10
CA ASN A 198 -9.30 6.16 -21.11
C ASN A 198 -8.85 5.56 -19.76
N VAL A 199 -7.57 5.17 -19.64
CA VAL A 199 -7.01 4.58 -18.44
C VAL A 199 -6.38 5.68 -17.60
N GLY A 200 -6.78 5.74 -16.33
CA GLY A 200 -6.16 6.67 -15.39
C GLY A 200 -4.68 6.35 -15.15
N PRO A 201 -3.88 7.35 -14.73
CA PRO A 201 -2.49 7.14 -14.38
C PRO A 201 -2.32 6.01 -13.35
N LEU A 202 -1.18 5.32 -13.35
CA LEU A 202 -0.90 4.18 -12.47
C LEU A 202 -1.23 4.48 -11.00
N HIS A 203 -0.70 5.58 -10.47
CA HIS A 203 -0.88 5.97 -9.07
C HIS A 203 -2.36 6.27 -8.74
N LYS A 204 -3.12 6.77 -9.73
CA LYS A 204 -4.57 6.96 -9.61
C LYS A 204 -5.30 5.62 -9.54
N ARG A 205 -4.90 4.65 -10.37
CA ARG A 205 -5.48 3.29 -10.34
C ARG A 205 -5.13 2.57 -9.04
N ALA A 206 -3.91 2.73 -8.53
CA ALA A 206 -3.50 2.18 -7.25
C ALA A 206 -4.37 2.74 -6.10
N ALA A 207 -4.48 4.07 -5.97
CA ALA A 207 -5.27 4.71 -4.93
C ALA A 207 -6.77 4.45 -5.06
N GLY A 208 -7.34 4.72 -6.24
CA GLY A 208 -8.77 4.51 -6.49
C GLY A 208 -9.18 3.03 -6.42
N GLY A 209 -8.32 2.12 -6.88
CA GLY A 209 -8.53 0.69 -6.77
C GLY A 209 -8.55 0.23 -5.32
N ALA A 210 -7.61 0.70 -4.49
CA ALA A 210 -7.59 0.39 -3.07
C ALA A 210 -8.90 0.80 -2.36
N LEU A 211 -9.38 2.02 -2.61
CA LEU A 211 -10.64 2.50 -2.05
C LEU A 211 -11.82 1.62 -2.51
N LEU A 212 -11.91 1.33 -3.82
CA LEU A 212 -13.00 0.50 -4.37
C LEU A 212 -13.00 -0.95 -3.86
N TRP A 213 -11.83 -1.55 -3.65
CA TRP A 213 -11.72 -2.91 -3.11
C TRP A 213 -12.22 -2.98 -1.67
N ILE A 214 -11.91 -1.96 -0.86
CA ILE A 214 -12.39 -1.86 0.52
C ILE A 214 -13.90 -1.58 0.53
N ASP A 215 -14.38 -0.62 -0.26
CA ASP A 215 -15.82 -0.30 -0.36
C ASP A 215 -16.66 -1.52 -0.79
N GLY A 216 -16.15 -2.30 -1.73
CA GLY A 216 -16.81 -3.51 -2.22
C GLY A 216 -16.80 -4.68 -1.24
N LEU A 217 -15.95 -4.64 -0.21
CA LEU A 217 -15.75 -5.76 0.71
C LEU A 217 -17.02 -6.08 1.51
N ASP A 218 -17.81 -5.06 1.87
CA ASP A 218 -19.09 -5.23 2.56
C ASP A 218 -20.04 -6.16 1.79
N ASP A 219 -20.31 -5.82 0.53
CA ASP A 219 -21.21 -6.58 -0.34
C ASP A 219 -20.66 -7.99 -0.63
N HIS A 220 -19.35 -8.10 -0.84
CA HIS A 220 -18.71 -9.40 -1.08
C HIS A 220 -18.84 -10.34 0.12
N LEU A 221 -18.50 -9.87 1.32
CA LEU A 221 -18.58 -10.66 2.55
C LEU A 221 -20.01 -11.06 2.88
N TRP A 222 -20.98 -10.15 2.70
CA TRP A 222 -22.40 -10.47 2.90
C TRP A 222 -22.88 -11.56 1.94
N ARG A 223 -22.66 -11.40 0.63
CA ARG A 223 -23.12 -12.35 -0.40
C ARG A 223 -22.44 -13.70 -0.32
N ASN A 224 -21.17 -13.74 0.09
CA ASN A 224 -20.35 -14.94 0.11
C ASN A 224 -20.12 -15.48 1.52
N LYS A 225 -20.90 -15.06 2.52
CA LYS A 225 -20.73 -15.47 3.93
C LYS A 225 -20.61 -16.99 4.15
N VAL A 226 -21.26 -17.79 3.31
CA VAL A 226 -21.21 -19.27 3.40
C VAL A 226 -19.98 -19.88 2.74
N LEU A 227 -19.23 -19.10 1.95
CA LEU A 227 -18.03 -19.51 1.22
C LEU A 227 -16.75 -18.92 1.81
N VAL A 228 -16.85 -17.79 2.51
CA VAL A 228 -15.71 -17.11 3.14
C VAL A 228 -15.45 -17.75 4.50
N SER A 229 -14.25 -18.31 4.69
CA SER A 229 -13.82 -18.83 5.99
C SER A 229 -13.38 -17.70 6.93
N GLU A 230 -13.25 -17.98 8.24
CA GLU A 230 -12.71 -17.00 9.19
C GLU A 230 -11.28 -16.55 8.80
N GLN A 231 -10.46 -17.46 8.27
CA GLN A 231 -9.11 -17.14 7.79
C GLN A 231 -9.14 -16.16 6.60
N MET A 232 -10.00 -16.41 5.60
CA MET A 232 -10.18 -15.48 4.48
C MET A 232 -10.68 -14.12 4.98
N TYR A 233 -11.53 -14.11 6.01
CA TYR A 233 -12.00 -12.87 6.60
C TYR A 233 -10.87 -12.10 7.30
N ASP A 234 -10.05 -12.78 8.10
CA ASP A 234 -8.86 -12.20 8.73
C ASP A 234 -7.87 -11.65 7.69
N GLN A 235 -7.67 -12.37 6.59
CA GLN A 235 -6.87 -11.89 5.45
C GLN A 235 -7.47 -10.63 4.83
N GLY A 236 -8.79 -10.57 4.64
CA GLY A 236 -9.47 -9.37 4.13
C GLY A 236 -9.28 -8.14 5.02
N VAL A 237 -9.34 -8.31 6.34
CA VAL A 237 -9.02 -7.24 7.30
C VAL A 237 -7.57 -6.79 7.17
N GLN A 238 -6.64 -7.73 7.08
CA GLN A 238 -5.23 -7.43 6.93
C GLN A 238 -4.93 -6.68 5.63
N HIS A 239 -5.49 -7.13 4.51
CA HIS A 239 -5.32 -6.50 3.20
C HIS A 239 -5.96 -5.10 3.16
N THR A 240 -7.07 -4.91 3.86
CA THR A 240 -7.68 -3.58 4.08
C THR A 240 -6.71 -2.67 4.84
N LYS A 241 -6.12 -3.14 5.94
CA LYS A 241 -5.10 -2.38 6.70
C LYS A 241 -3.92 -2.00 5.79
N THR A 242 -3.38 -2.95 5.04
CA THR A 242 -2.27 -2.71 4.10
C THR A 242 -2.60 -1.64 3.07
N MET A 243 -3.78 -1.70 2.43
CA MET A 243 -4.22 -0.69 1.47
C MET A 243 -4.38 0.70 2.10
N LEU A 244 -4.97 0.79 3.31
CA LEU A 244 -5.06 2.03 4.07
C LEU A 244 -3.68 2.59 4.45
N GLY A 245 -2.73 1.75 4.82
CA GLY A 245 -1.35 2.16 5.10
C GLY A 245 -0.65 2.74 3.86
N GLY A 246 -0.83 2.12 2.69
CA GLY A 246 -0.32 2.65 1.42
C GLY A 246 -0.95 3.99 1.03
N LEU A 247 -2.26 4.15 1.24
CA LEU A 247 -2.97 5.43 1.07
C LEU A 247 -2.42 6.50 2.02
N HIS A 248 -2.22 6.16 3.29
CA HIS A 248 -1.70 7.08 4.30
C HIS A 248 -0.29 7.56 3.94
N LEU A 249 0.60 6.64 3.54
CA LEU A 249 1.98 6.97 3.13
C LEU A 249 2.01 7.87 1.90
N MET A 250 1.22 7.56 0.85
CA MET A 250 1.12 8.41 -0.33
C MET A 250 0.55 9.79 0.02
N THR A 251 -0.47 9.84 0.87
CA THR A 251 -1.12 11.09 1.29
C THR A 251 -0.15 11.97 2.09
N ALA A 252 0.64 11.38 2.99
CA ALA A 252 1.67 12.10 3.74
C ALA A 252 2.74 12.69 2.83
N ALA A 253 3.21 11.91 1.85
CA ALA A 253 4.17 12.40 0.87
C ALA A 253 3.57 13.53 0.01
N ALA A 254 2.33 13.40 -0.45
CA ALA A 254 1.65 14.48 -1.16
C ALA A 254 1.43 15.73 -0.27
N HIS A 255 1.12 15.54 1.01
CA HIS A 255 0.97 16.63 1.98
C HIS A 255 2.28 17.40 2.18
N ASP A 256 3.43 16.73 2.19
CA ASP A 256 4.73 17.38 2.35
C ASP A 256 5.05 18.38 1.22
N ILE A 257 4.51 18.18 0.02
CA ILE A 257 4.62 19.12 -1.11
C ILE A 257 4.06 20.50 -0.74
N ALA A 258 3.04 20.57 0.13
CA ALA A 258 2.46 21.83 0.59
C ALA A 258 3.37 22.62 1.56
N GLY A 259 4.51 22.05 1.97
CA GLY A 259 5.57 22.77 2.69
C GLY A 259 5.77 22.35 4.15
N ALA A 260 5.38 21.12 4.55
CA ALA A 260 5.71 20.58 5.87
C ALA A 260 7.23 20.40 6.05
N GLY A 261 7.92 19.98 5.00
CA GLY A 261 9.40 19.89 4.95
C GLY A 261 9.95 18.71 5.77
N GLU A 262 9.14 17.68 5.99
CA GLU A 262 9.52 16.44 6.68
C GLU A 262 10.23 15.46 5.74
N PHE A 263 9.90 15.50 4.45
CA PHE A 263 10.54 14.68 3.42
C PHE A 263 11.47 15.51 2.53
N ASP A 264 12.69 15.01 2.34
CA ASP A 264 13.47 15.44 1.19
C ASP A 264 12.88 14.85 -0.10
N ASP A 265 13.40 15.28 -1.25
CA ASP A 265 12.82 14.90 -2.53
C ASP A 265 12.94 13.38 -2.82
N ALA A 266 13.96 12.70 -2.30
CA ALA A 266 14.07 11.26 -2.49
C ALA A 266 13.06 10.51 -1.62
N HIS A 267 12.88 10.94 -0.36
CA HIS A 267 11.86 10.41 0.53
C HIS A 267 10.45 10.68 -0.02
N LEU A 268 10.23 11.86 -0.62
CA LEU A 268 8.98 12.18 -1.31
C LEU A 268 8.70 11.15 -2.42
N ALA A 269 9.63 10.97 -3.36
CA ALA A 269 9.47 10.02 -4.45
C ALA A 269 9.28 8.57 -3.95
N ALA A 270 10.07 8.16 -2.95
CA ALA A 270 9.96 6.84 -2.33
C ALA A 270 8.61 6.62 -1.63
N GLY A 271 8.09 7.63 -0.91
CA GLY A 271 6.79 7.59 -0.25
C GLY A 271 5.64 7.44 -1.24
N LEU A 272 5.71 8.15 -2.38
CA LEU A 272 4.71 8.05 -3.44
C LEU A 272 4.73 6.70 -4.16
N ALA A 273 5.90 6.28 -4.64
CA ALA A 273 6.06 5.03 -5.36
C ALA A 273 5.82 3.81 -4.45
N GLY A 274 6.34 3.86 -3.22
CA GLY A 274 6.17 2.83 -2.20
C GLY A 274 4.74 2.73 -1.70
N GLY A 275 4.07 3.85 -1.44
CA GLY A 275 2.66 3.88 -1.06
C GLY A 275 1.76 3.24 -2.14
N ALA A 276 2.01 3.56 -3.42
CA ALA A 276 1.32 2.90 -4.52
C ALA A 276 1.62 1.39 -4.61
N ALA A 277 2.87 0.96 -4.41
CA ALA A 277 3.22 -0.45 -4.45
C ALA A 277 2.55 -1.24 -3.31
N ILE A 278 2.48 -0.67 -2.10
CA ILE A 278 1.76 -1.23 -0.95
C ILE A 278 0.27 -1.38 -1.26
N MET A 279 -0.36 -0.34 -1.83
CA MET A 279 -1.77 -0.40 -2.22
C MET A 279 -2.02 -1.48 -3.28
N ILE A 280 -1.17 -1.58 -4.30
CA ILE A 280 -1.30 -2.60 -5.35
C ILE A 280 -1.16 -4.00 -4.77
N ALA A 281 -0.13 -4.25 -3.94
CA ALA A 281 0.07 -5.53 -3.28
C ALA A 281 -1.15 -5.93 -2.43
N GLY A 282 -1.73 -4.99 -1.69
CA GLY A 282 -2.97 -5.22 -0.93
C GLY A 282 -4.16 -5.61 -1.82
N GLN A 283 -4.30 -4.97 -2.99
CA GLN A 283 -5.36 -5.30 -3.95
C GLN A 283 -5.20 -6.70 -4.56
N GLU A 284 -3.98 -7.05 -4.99
CA GLU A 284 -3.71 -8.37 -5.57
C GLU A 284 -3.93 -9.49 -4.54
N ASN A 285 -3.50 -9.27 -3.29
CA ASN A 285 -3.72 -10.21 -2.21
C ASN A 285 -5.22 -10.31 -1.84
N MET A 286 -5.95 -9.19 -1.76
CA MET A 286 -7.41 -9.19 -1.56
C MET A 286 -8.12 -10.00 -2.64
N ALA A 287 -7.73 -9.80 -3.91
CA ALA A 287 -8.29 -10.52 -5.03
C ALA A 287 -8.04 -12.04 -4.94
N GLY A 288 -6.82 -12.43 -4.57
CA GLY A 288 -6.41 -13.85 -4.47
C GLY A 288 -6.99 -14.57 -3.26
N ASP A 289 -6.90 -13.97 -2.08
CA ASP A 289 -7.18 -14.63 -0.81
C ASP A 289 -8.66 -14.57 -0.42
N VAL A 290 -9.39 -13.55 -0.88
CA VAL A 290 -10.76 -13.28 -0.39
C VAL A 290 -11.80 -13.37 -1.49
N TYR A 291 -11.51 -12.87 -2.69
CA TYR A 291 -12.50 -12.79 -3.77
C TYR A 291 -12.50 -14.00 -4.71
N ARG A 292 -11.33 -14.52 -5.08
CA ARG A 292 -11.21 -15.68 -5.99
C ARG A 292 -11.25 -17.00 -5.20
N ILE A 293 -12.38 -17.29 -4.57
CA ILE A 293 -12.58 -18.50 -3.76
C ILE A 293 -12.51 -19.75 -4.65
N THR A 294 -11.46 -20.57 -4.46
CA THR A 294 -11.27 -21.83 -5.18
C THR A 294 -11.74 -23.05 -4.39
N ASP A 295 -11.88 -24.21 -5.05
CA ASP A 295 -12.24 -25.48 -4.39
C ASP A 295 -11.20 -25.93 -3.37
N GLU A 296 -9.91 -25.65 -3.62
CA GLU A 296 -8.81 -26.01 -2.73
C GLU A 296 -8.85 -25.20 -1.43
N MET A 297 -9.01 -23.88 -1.54
CA MET A 297 -9.21 -23.01 -0.37
C MET A 297 -10.43 -23.43 0.46
N ARG A 298 -11.46 -23.96 -0.22
CA ARG A 298 -12.66 -24.48 0.45
C ARG A 298 -12.47 -25.86 1.09
N ALA A 299 -11.52 -26.64 0.62
CA ALA A 299 -11.21 -27.95 1.19
C ALA A 299 -10.36 -27.82 2.47
N ASP A 300 -9.48 -26.82 2.52
CA ASP A 300 -8.62 -26.54 3.67
C ASP A 300 -9.35 -25.78 4.79
N GLY A 301 -10.29 -24.89 4.43
CA GLY A 301 -11.22 -24.28 5.35
C GLY A 301 -12.37 -25.23 5.66
N GLY A 302 -12.26 -26.03 6.73
CA GLY A 302 -13.36 -26.90 7.16
C GLY A 302 -14.64 -26.12 7.43
N PHE A 303 -15.59 -26.15 6.48
CA PHE A 303 -16.96 -25.65 6.63
C PHE A 303 -17.84 -26.63 7.41
#